data_AF-A0A7D7C3L9-F1
#
_entry.id   AF-A0A7D7C3L9-F1
#
_cell.length_a   1.000
_cell.length_b   1.000
_cell.length_c   1.000
_cell.angle_alpha   90.00
_cell.angle_beta   90.00
_cell.angle_gamma   90.00
#
_symmetry.space_group_name_H-M   'P 1'
#
loop_
_entity.id
_entity.type
_entity.pdbx_description
1 polymer ?
#
loop_
_entity_poly.entity_id
_entity_poly.type
_entity_poly.pdbx_seq_one_letter_code
_entity_poly.pdbx_strand_id
1 'polypeptide(L)' 'MTIKSETELLAFFKKLKFKKKFFFGVDEKDVWRKLANLQQEYQTLIAIHDAKYEALLAERDNLINARRSHHDEKKEIY' A
#
# COMPACT_ATOMS: atom_id res chain seq x y z
N MET A 1 2.88 -13.65 7.87
CA MET A 1 2.92 -12.68 8.98
C MET A 1 2.56 -11.35 8.33
N THR A 2 1.33 -10.86 8.49
CA THR A 2 0.82 -9.74 7.67
C THR A 2 1.48 -8.42 8.08
N ILE A 3 2.22 -7.81 7.17
CA ILE A 3 2.87 -6.51 7.38
C ILE A 3 1.83 -5.40 7.25
N LYS A 4 1.76 -4.48 8.23
CA LYS A 4 0.72 -3.43 8.29
C LYS A 4 1.25 -2.03 8.06
N SER A 5 2.57 -1.85 8.03
CA SER A 5 3.20 -0.55 7.82
C SER A 5 4.51 -0.64 7.03
N GLU A 6 4.90 0.47 6.41
CA GLU A 6 6.16 0.59 5.68
C GLU A 6 7.37 0.40 6.59
N THR A 7 7.31 0.87 7.84
CA THR A 7 8.39 0.70 8.81
C THR A 7 8.58 -0.77 9.20
N GLU A 8 7.50 -1.53 9.33
CA GLU A 8 7.55 -2.99 9.53
C GLU A 8 8.13 -3.70 8.31
N LEU A 9 7.76 -3.29 7.09
CA LEU A 9 8.33 -3.83 5.85
C LEU A 9 9.84 -3.58 5.76
N LEU A 10 10.29 -2.36 6.08
CA LEU A 10 11.70 -2.00 6.08
C LEU A 10 12.48 -2.76 7.17
N ALA A 11 11.90 -2.95 8.34
CA ALA A 11 12.49 -3.75 9.41
C ALA A 11 12.60 -5.23 9.02
N PHE A 12 11.59 -5.77 8.34
CA PHE A 12 11.60 -7.12 7.78
C PHE A 12 12.69 -7.25 6.70
N PHE A 13 12.76 -6.29 5.78
CA PHE A 13 13.77 -6.25 4.72
C PHE A 13 15.20 -6.21 5.28
N LYS A 14 15.46 -5.34 6.26
CA LYS A 14 16.78 -5.26 6.93
C LYS A 14 17.18 -6.56 7.64
N LYS A 15 16.21 -7.37 8.06
CA LYS A 15 16.44 -8.66 8.72
C LYS A 15 16.58 -9.84 7.74
N LEU A 16 16.28 -9.65 6.45
CA LEU A 16 16.43 -10.71 5.46
C LEU A 16 17.91 -11.10 5.34
N LYS A 17 18.21 -12.33 5.74
CA LYS A 17 19.52 -12.96 5.51
C LYS A 17 19.38 -14.00 4.43
N PHE A 18 20.23 -13.98 3.41
CA PHE A 18 20.20 -14.98 2.35
C PHE A 18 21.08 -16.19 2.70
N LYS A 19 20.67 -17.38 2.25
CA LYS A 19 21.42 -18.61 2.48
C LYS A 19 22.69 -18.60 1.62
N LYS A 20 23.85 -18.82 2.23
CA LYS A 20 25.13 -18.99 1.51
C LYS A 20 25.20 -20.37 0.86
N LYS A 21 25.77 -20.45 -0.34
CA LYS A 21 26.15 -21.73 -0.98
C LYS A 21 27.51 -22.21 -0.44
N PHE A 22 27.75 -23.52 -0.51
CA PHE A 22 28.88 -24.20 0.15
C PHE A 22 30.25 -23.90 -0.48
N PHE A 23 30.31 -23.53 -1.77
CA PHE A 23 31.57 -23.30 -2.48
C PHE A 23 31.85 -21.84 -2.84
N PHE A 24 30.81 -21.03 -3.13
CA PHE A 24 30.88 -19.56 -3.23
C PHE A 24 29.45 -19.01 -3.46
N GLY A 25 29.19 -17.75 -3.11
CA GLY A 25 27.95 -17.04 -3.47
C GLY A 25 26.71 -17.34 -2.60
N VAL A 26 25.56 -16.85 -3.06
CA VAL A 26 24.26 -16.96 -2.39
C VAL A 26 23.39 -17.96 -3.14
N ASP A 27 22.53 -18.68 -2.43
CA ASP A 27 21.53 -19.56 -3.06
C ASP A 27 20.46 -18.72 -3.77
N GLU A 28 20.56 -18.62 -5.09
CA GLU A 28 19.62 -17.88 -5.93
C GLU A 28 18.16 -18.29 -5.71
N LYS A 29 17.88 -19.59 -5.50
CA LYS A 29 16.51 -20.07 -5.25
C LYS A 29 15.97 -19.54 -3.93
N ASP A 30 16.83 -19.45 -2.92
CA ASP A 30 16.49 -18.84 -1.63
C ASP A 30 16.27 -17.33 -1.75
N VAL A 31 17.09 -16.64 -2.56
CA VAL A 31 16.95 -15.21 -2.84
C VAL A 31 15.61 -14.92 -3.54
N TRP A 32 15.34 -15.60 -4.65
CA TRP A 32 14.10 -15.42 -5.43
C TRP A 32 12.86 -15.71 -4.60
N ARG A 33 12.88 -16.77 -3.79
CA ARG A 33 11.78 -17.08 -2.87
C ARG A 33 11.56 -15.97 -1.84
N LYS A 34 12.65 -15.41 -1.27
CA LYS A 34 12.55 -14.33 -0.28
C LYS A 34 12.07 -13.02 -0.90
N LEU A 35 12.49 -12.72 -2.13
CA LEU A 35 12.00 -11.57 -2.89
C LEU A 35 10.52 -11.74 -3.28
N ALA A 36 10.10 -12.92 -3.71
CA ALA A 36 8.70 -13.20 -4.01
C ALA A 36 7.81 -13.01 -2.77
N ASN A 37 8.24 -13.52 -1.62
CA ASN A 37 7.52 -13.30 -0.35
C ASN A 37 7.45 -11.81 0.03
N LEU A 38 8.55 -11.07 -0.16
CA LEU A 38 8.58 -9.62 0.09
C LEU A 38 7.63 -8.86 -0.85
N GLN A 39 7.62 -9.22 -2.14
CA GLN A 39 6.74 -8.65 -3.15
C GLN A 39 5.27 -8.81 -2.75
N GLN A 40 4.90 -10.00 -2.25
CA GLN A 40 3.53 -10.29 -1.83
C GLN A 40 3.09 -9.45 -0.62
N GLU A 41 3.96 -9.31 0.39
CA GLU A 41 3.66 -8.46 1.55
C GLU A 41 3.58 -6.97 1.15
N TYR A 42 4.44 -6.52 0.23
CA TYR A 42 4.38 -5.15 -0.31
C TYR A 42 3.08 -4.87 -1.07
N GLN A 43 2.65 -5.79 -1.94
CA GLN A 43 1.37 -5.67 -2.64
C GLN A 43 0.18 -5.60 -1.69
N THR A 44 0.24 -6.35 -0.58
CA THR A 44 -0.79 -6.32 0.46
C THR A 44 -0.86 -4.96 1.14
N LEU A 45 0.30 -4.36 1.45
CA LEU A 45 0.37 -3.02 2.02
C LEU A 45 -0.21 -1.98 1.06
N ILE A 46 0.15 -2.02 -0.22
CA ILE A 46 -0.40 -1.13 -1.25
C ILE A 46 -1.92 -1.24 -1.31
N ALA A 47 -2.47 -2.45 -1.35
CA ALA A 47 -3.92 -2.63 -1.42
C ALA A 47 -4.66 -1.99 -0.23
N ILE A 48 -4.07 -2.02 0.97
CA ILE A 48 -4.62 -1.36 2.16
C ILE A 48 -4.57 0.16 2.01
N HIS A 49 -3.46 0.69 1.50
CA HIS A 49 -3.33 2.13 1.25
C HIS A 49 -4.33 2.60 0.19
N ASP A 50 -4.45 1.89 -0.92
CA ASP A 50 -5.37 2.22 -2.01
C ASP A 50 -6.81 2.23 -1.51
N ALA A 51 -7.24 1.20 -0.77
CA ALA A 51 -8.58 1.16 -0.20
C ALA A 51 -8.87 2.35 0.72
N LYS A 52 -7.88 2.78 1.51
CA LYS A 52 -7.99 3.96 2.37
C LYS A 52 -8.08 5.25 1.56
N TYR A 53 -7.27 5.39 0.52
CA TYR A 53 -7.30 6.57 -0.35
C TYR A 53 -8.61 6.68 -1.13
N GLU A 54 -9.11 5.58 -1.68
CA GLU A 54 -10.40 5.54 -2.35
C GLU A 54 -11.55 5.99 -1.44
N ALA A 55 -11.57 5.55 -0.18
CA ALA A 55 -12.57 5.99 0.79
C ALA A 55 -12.52 7.50 1.06
N LEU A 56 -11.31 8.06 1.19
CA LEU A 56 -11.11 9.50 1.41
C LEU A 56 -11.49 10.33 0.17
N LEU A 57 -11.19 9.83 -1.03
CA LEU A 57 -11.60 10.47 -2.29
C LEU A 57 -13.12 10.48 -2.42
N ALA A 58 -13.79 9.36 -2.13
CA ALA A 58 -15.24 9.29 -2.14
C ALA A 58 -15.89 10.27 -1.15
N GLU A 59 -15.35 10.38 0.07
CA GLU A 59 -15.82 11.35 1.07
C GLU A 59 -15.68 12.80 0.54
N ARG A 60 -14.50 13.13 -0.01
CA ARG A 60 -14.24 14.45 -0.60
C ARG A 60 -15.21 14.76 -1.73
N ASP A 61 -15.44 13.82 -2.64
CA ASP A 61 -16.32 14.03 -3.80
C ASP A 61 -17.77 14.24 -3.36
N ASN A 62 -18.23 13.51 -2.35
CA ASN A 62 -19.54 13.72 -1.74
C ASN A 62 -19.68 15.14 -1.16
N LEU A 63 -18.66 15.63 -0.43
CA LEU A 63 -18.66 16.99 0.12
C LEU A 63 -18.65 18.07 -0.97
N ILE A 64 -17.90 17.85 -2.07
CA ILE A 64 -17.89 18.76 -3.21
C ILE A 64 -19.26 18.81 -3.87
N ASN A 65 -19.89 17.66 -4.08
CA ASN A 65 -21.21 17.57 -4.69
C ASN A 65 -22.29 18.23 -3.81
N ALA A 66 -22.27 17.98 -2.50
CA ALA A 66 -23.17 18.64 -1.55
C ALA A 66 -22.99 20.17 -1.53
N ARG A 67 -21.73 20.64 -1.62
CA ARG A 67 -21.46 22.08 -1.70
C ARG A 67 -21.96 22.68 -3.02
N ARG A 68 -21.80 21.98 -4.14
CA ARG A 68 -22.29 22.42 -5.45
C ARG A 68 -23.81 22.53 -5.47
N SER A 69 -24.52 21.52 -4.99
CA SER A 69 -26.00 21.55 -4.93
C SER A 69 -26.50 22.73 -4.08
N HIS A 70 -25.89 22.97 -2.91
CA HIS A 70 -26.24 24.14 -2.08
C HIS A 70 -25.95 25.48 -2.75
N HIS A 71 -24.91 25.56 -3.57
CA HIS A 71 -24.58 26.77 -4.31
C HIS A 71 -25.55 27.02 -5.47
N ASP A 72 -25.97 25.96 -6.15
CA ASP A 72 -26.91 26.04 -7.28
C ASP A 72 -28.33 26.37 -6.80
N GLU A 73 -28.79 25.79 -5.67
CA GLU A 73 -30.04 26.19 -5.00
C GLU A 73 -30.03 27.68 -4.62
N LYS A 74 -28.92 28.20 -4.10
CA LYS A 74 -28.82 29.63 -3.76
C LYS A 74 -28.87 30.54 -4.98
N LYS A 75 -28.49 30.06 -6.17
CA LYS A 75 -28.58 30.84 -7.41
C LYS A 75 -29.99 30.90 -7.97
N GLU A 76 -30.84 29.92 -7.71
CA GLU A 76 -32.25 29.93 -8.15
C GLU A 76 -33.14 30.83 -7.28
N ILE A 77 -32.68 31.21 -6.08
CA ILE A 77 -33.43 32.04 -5.13
C ILE A 77 -33.14 33.55 -5.33
N TYR A 78 -32.19 33.92 -6.20
CA TYR A 78 -31.86 35.31 -6.58
C TYR A 78 -32.17 35.59 -8.05
#